data_AF-A0A6B3HIZ9-F1
#
_entry.id   AF-A0A6B3HIZ9-F1
#
_cell.length_a   1.000
_cell.length_b   1.000
_cell.length_c   1.000
_cell.angle_alpha   90.00
_cell.angle_beta   90.00
_cell.angle_gamma   90.00
#
_symmetry.space_group_name_H-M   'P 1'
#
loop_
_entity.id
_entity.type
_entity.pdbx_description
1 polymer ?
#
loop_
_entity_poly.entity_id
_entity_poly.type
_entity_poly.pdbx_seq_one_letter_code
_entity_poly.pdbx_strand_id
1 'polypeptide(L)'
;MIEVLPVQASLSRLASRPAAATLLAIALAAVTLGPAASPAAAATIPAGAGSYTDARPAGTSGPTTNTGAPVTPKLTTAARDKPVPTNDWWSSLAFQRYGDNPYSTPMYGHPLTYQAKAS
;
A
#
# COMPACT_ATOMS: atom_id res chain seq x y z
N MET A 1 -67.15 60.87 3.04
CA MET A 1 -66.73 60.14 1.82
C MET A 1 -65.22 60.26 1.73
N ILE A 2 -64.56 59.13 1.54
CA ILE A 2 -63.13 58.86 1.78
C ILE A 2 -62.29 59.35 0.60
N GLU A 3 -61.11 59.94 0.86
CA GLU A 3 -59.95 59.74 0.00
C GLU A 3 -58.65 59.94 0.81
N VAL A 4 -57.95 58.85 1.09
CA VAL A 4 -56.55 58.88 1.54
C VAL A 4 -55.77 58.13 0.47
N LEU A 5 -54.96 58.86 -0.29
CA LEU A 5 -54.10 58.29 -1.34
C LEU A 5 -52.97 57.42 -0.73
N PRO A 6 -52.54 56.35 -1.43
CA PRO A 6 -51.55 55.43 -0.93
C PRO A 6 -50.11 55.97 -1.04
N VAL A 7 -49.31 55.54 -0.07
CA VAL A 7 -47.85 55.54 0.02
C VAL A 7 -47.17 55.18 -1.30
N GLN A 8 -46.19 55.99 -1.73
CA GLN A 8 -45.15 55.53 -2.65
C GLN A 8 -43.90 55.14 -1.87
N ALA A 9 -43.69 53.83 -1.72
CA ALA A 9 -42.43 53.25 -1.30
C ALA A 9 -41.49 53.16 -2.51
N SER A 10 -40.49 54.04 -2.58
CA SER A 10 -39.31 53.79 -3.40
C SER A 10 -38.24 53.15 -2.54
N LEU A 11 -38.19 51.82 -2.54
CA LEU A 11 -37.02 51.08 -2.08
C LEU A 11 -36.17 50.76 -3.30
N SER A 12 -35.06 51.50 -3.40
CA SER A 12 -33.96 51.25 -4.31
C SER A 12 -33.52 49.80 -4.20
N ARG A 13 -33.82 49.00 -5.23
CA ARG A 13 -33.11 47.74 -5.46
C ARG A 13 -31.69 48.13 -5.85
N LEU A 14 -30.68 47.60 -5.17
CA LEU A 14 -29.61 46.85 -5.80
C LEU A 14 -28.65 46.30 -4.74
N ALA A 15 -28.02 45.19 -5.12
CA ALA A 15 -26.84 44.58 -4.52
C ALA A 15 -27.05 43.61 -3.34
N SER A 16 -27.42 42.38 -3.70
CA SER A 16 -26.91 41.20 -2.99
C SER A 16 -26.58 40.06 -3.96
N ARG A 17 -25.63 40.31 -4.88
CA ARG A 17 -25.05 39.29 -5.75
C ARG A 17 -23.82 38.51 -5.19
N PRO A 18 -23.36 38.60 -3.91
CA PRO A 18 -22.24 37.77 -3.47
C PRO A 18 -22.67 36.36 -3.05
N ALA A 19 -23.89 36.18 -2.50
CA ALA A 19 -24.31 34.89 -1.94
C ALA A 19 -24.50 33.80 -3.00
N ALA A 20 -25.06 34.14 -4.16
CA ALA A 20 -25.32 33.18 -5.24
C ALA A 20 -24.03 32.65 -5.88
N ALA A 21 -23.00 33.49 -5.99
CA ALA A 21 -21.71 33.10 -6.55
C ALA A 21 -20.94 32.17 -5.60
N THR A 22 -20.99 32.42 -4.28
CA THR A 22 -20.37 31.55 -3.27
C THR A 22 -21.04 30.19 -3.21
N LEU A 23 -22.38 30.14 -3.29
CA LEU A 23 -23.12 28.87 -3.30
C LEU A 23 -22.82 28.03 -4.55
N LEU A 24 -22.67 28.66 -5.71
CA LEU A 24 -22.28 27.96 -6.94
C LEU A 24 -20.85 27.42 -6.88
N ALA A 25 -19.92 28.18 -6.30
CA ALA A 25 -18.54 27.72 -6.10
C ALA A 25 -18.46 26.52 -5.13
N ILE A 26 -19.24 26.54 -4.05
CA ILE A 26 -19.34 25.42 -3.10
C ILE A 26 -19.98 24.19 -3.78
N ALA A 27 -21.03 24.40 -4.59
CA ALA A 27 -21.67 23.31 -5.34
C ALA A 27 -20.72 22.70 -6.37
N LEU A 28 -19.92 23.50 -7.08
CA LEU A 28 -18.90 22.99 -8.00
C LEU A 28 -17.80 22.22 -7.28
N ALA A 29 -17.33 22.72 -6.13
CA ALA A 29 -16.34 22.02 -5.31
C ALA A 29 -16.89 20.69 -4.77
N ALA A 30 -18.15 20.65 -4.34
CA ALA A 30 -18.79 19.41 -3.88
C ALA A 30 -18.95 18.36 -5.01
N VAL A 31 -19.06 18.80 -6.28
CA VAL A 31 -19.14 17.93 -7.45
C VAL A 31 -17.77 17.42 -7.90
N THR A 32 -16.69 18.23 -7.76
CA THR A 32 -15.33 17.80 -8.14
C THR A 32 -14.65 16.94 -7.07
N LEU A 33 -15.04 17.07 -5.80
CA LEU A 33 -14.61 16.20 -4.70
C LEU A 33 -15.48 14.93 -4.56
N GLY A 34 -15.85 14.32 -5.70
CA GLY A 34 -16.67 13.11 -5.76
C GLY A 34 -16.21 11.97 -4.82
N PRO A 35 -17.10 11.00 -4.54
CA PRO A 35 -16.92 10.04 -3.47
C PRO A 35 -15.59 9.28 -3.58
N ALA A 36 -14.92 9.24 -2.42
CA ALA A 36 -13.89 8.34 -1.93
C ALA A 36 -13.19 7.43 -2.95
N ALA A 37 -11.85 7.50 -2.95
CA ALA A 37 -10.96 6.51 -3.53
C ALA A 37 -11.59 5.10 -3.52
N SER A 38 -11.70 4.48 -4.70
CA SER A 38 -12.13 3.09 -4.80
C SER A 38 -11.36 2.26 -3.77
N PRO A 39 -12.03 1.41 -2.97
CA PRO A 39 -11.31 0.55 -2.04
C PRO A 39 -10.25 -0.22 -2.83
N ALA A 40 -9.02 -0.24 -2.35
CA ALA A 40 -7.95 -1.01 -2.96
C ALA A 40 -8.38 -2.48 -2.98
N ALA A 41 -8.87 -2.95 -4.12
CA ALA A 41 -9.22 -4.35 -4.32
C ALA A 41 -7.90 -5.11 -4.54
N ALA A 42 -7.36 -5.69 -3.47
CA ALA A 42 -6.31 -6.67 -3.61
C ALA A 42 -6.87 -7.87 -4.38
N ALA A 43 -6.16 -8.32 -5.41
CA ALA A 43 -6.50 -9.58 -6.07
C ALA A 43 -6.44 -10.69 -5.01
N THR A 44 -7.56 -11.39 -4.83
CA THR A 44 -7.67 -12.48 -3.86
C THR A 44 -7.92 -13.78 -4.60
N ILE A 45 -7.26 -14.83 -4.13
CA ILE A 45 -7.40 -16.20 -4.56
C ILE A 45 -8.30 -16.90 -3.53
N PRO A 46 -9.48 -17.41 -3.93
CA PRO A 46 -10.39 -18.09 -3.01
C PRO A 46 -9.78 -19.37 -2.41
N ALA A 47 -10.06 -19.63 -1.13
CA ALA A 47 -9.65 -20.83 -0.41
C ALA A 47 -10.75 -21.25 0.58
N GLY A 48 -11.64 -22.13 0.14
CA GLY A 48 -12.83 -22.52 0.91
C GLY A 48 -13.75 -21.31 1.15
N ALA A 49 -14.09 -21.05 2.41
CA ALA A 49 -14.87 -19.87 2.82
C ALA A 49 -14.01 -18.59 2.98
N GLY A 50 -12.70 -18.68 2.80
CA GLY A 50 -11.76 -17.57 2.90
C GLY A 50 -11.05 -17.25 1.58
N SER A 51 -10.02 -16.41 1.64
CA SER A 51 -9.14 -16.11 0.52
C SER A 51 -7.74 -15.69 0.98
N TYR A 52 -6.77 -15.72 0.08
CA TYR A 52 -5.43 -15.15 0.27
C TYR A 52 -5.09 -14.23 -0.92
N THR A 53 -4.03 -13.45 -0.83
CA THR A 53 -3.55 -12.62 -1.96
C THR A 53 -2.17 -13.09 -2.39
N ASP A 54 -1.92 -13.07 -3.70
CA ASP A 54 -0.60 -13.27 -4.31
C ASP A 54 0.15 -11.96 -4.51
N ALA A 55 -0.49 -10.82 -4.22
CA ALA A 55 0.11 -9.50 -4.20
C ALA A 55 0.51 -9.11 -2.78
N ARG A 56 1.77 -8.72 -2.58
CA ARG A 56 2.24 -8.22 -1.29
C ARG A 56 1.59 -6.85 -0.97
N PRO A 57 0.87 -6.69 0.14
CA PRO A 57 0.28 -5.40 0.50
C PRO A 57 1.32 -4.31 0.74
N ALA A 58 0.99 -3.06 0.38
CA ALA A 58 1.85 -1.91 0.60
C ALA A 58 2.19 -1.73 2.08
N GLY A 59 3.44 -1.33 2.37
CA GLY A 59 3.91 -1.06 3.74
C GLY A 59 4.24 -2.30 4.59
N THR A 60 4.07 -3.51 4.06
CA THR A 60 4.50 -4.75 4.75
C THR A 60 6.01 -4.96 4.63
N SER A 61 6.60 -5.87 5.41
CA SER A 61 8.02 -6.29 5.27
C SER A 61 8.11 -7.72 4.73
N GLY A 62 9.11 -7.97 3.88
CA GLY A 62 9.48 -9.32 3.44
C GLY A 62 10.52 -9.95 4.38
N PRO A 63 11.16 -11.06 3.95
CA PRO A 63 12.30 -11.64 4.66
C PRO A 63 13.44 -10.63 4.82
N THR A 64 14.07 -10.61 6.00
CA THR A 64 15.16 -9.69 6.33
C THR A 64 16.31 -10.39 7.04
N THR A 65 17.48 -9.74 6.97
CA THR A 65 18.66 -10.04 7.78
C THR A 65 18.41 -9.73 9.27
N ASN A 66 19.38 -10.07 10.13
CA ASN A 66 19.36 -9.73 11.55
C ASN A 66 19.36 -8.22 11.84
N THR A 67 19.69 -7.37 10.86
CA THR A 67 19.68 -5.90 10.97
C THR A 67 18.52 -5.25 10.20
N GLY A 68 17.59 -6.05 9.66
CA GLY A 68 16.40 -5.55 8.97
C GLY A 68 16.59 -5.26 7.47
N ALA A 69 17.79 -5.46 6.90
CA ALA A 69 17.99 -5.36 5.46
C ALA A 69 17.20 -6.46 4.71
N PRO A 70 16.51 -6.15 3.58
CA PRO A 70 15.77 -7.16 2.80
C PRO A 70 16.65 -8.29 2.27
N VAL A 71 16.11 -9.51 2.25
CA VAL A 71 16.82 -10.70 1.76
C VAL A 71 16.03 -11.38 0.64
N THR A 72 16.72 -11.70 -0.44
CA THR A 72 16.23 -12.57 -1.51
C THR A 72 17.12 -13.81 -1.56
N PRO A 73 16.56 -15.02 -1.77
CA PRO A 73 17.39 -16.21 -1.86
C PRO A 73 18.36 -16.15 -3.04
N LYS A 74 19.54 -16.72 -2.84
CA LYS A 74 20.48 -17.00 -3.93
C LYS A 74 19.99 -18.24 -4.69
N LEU A 75 19.69 -18.07 -5.97
CA LEU A 75 19.12 -19.13 -6.80
C LEU A 75 19.97 -19.38 -8.04
N THR A 76 20.15 -20.66 -8.37
CA THR A 76 20.63 -21.06 -9.68
C THR A 76 19.54 -20.84 -10.73
N THR A 77 19.91 -20.81 -12.01
CA THR A 77 18.94 -20.67 -13.12
C THR A 77 17.82 -21.70 -13.06
N ALA A 78 18.15 -22.95 -12.71
CA ALA A 78 17.18 -24.04 -12.63
C ALA A 78 16.15 -23.91 -11.48
N ALA A 79 16.39 -23.01 -10.52
CA ALA A 79 15.55 -22.83 -9.33
C ALA A 79 14.76 -21.51 -9.31
N ARG A 80 14.91 -20.63 -10.33
CA ARG A 80 14.34 -19.27 -10.32
C ARG A 80 12.82 -19.21 -10.17
N ASP A 81 12.10 -20.20 -10.70
CA ASP A 81 10.64 -20.23 -10.75
C ASP A 81 10.05 -21.36 -9.88
N LYS A 82 10.81 -21.83 -8.88
CA LYS A 82 10.41 -22.92 -8.01
C LYS A 82 10.31 -22.44 -6.55
N PRO A 83 9.40 -23.01 -5.74
CA PRO A 83 9.42 -22.78 -4.31
C PRO A 83 10.79 -23.13 -3.72
N VAL A 84 11.36 -22.18 -2.98
CA VAL A 84 12.68 -22.34 -2.37
C VAL A 84 12.49 -23.00 -1.00
N PRO A 85 13.16 -24.12 -0.70
CA PRO A 85 13.08 -24.70 0.64
C PRO A 85 13.61 -23.72 1.69
N THR A 86 12.94 -23.68 2.83
CA THR A 86 13.27 -22.81 3.97
C THR A 86 13.30 -23.64 5.25
N ASN A 87 13.86 -23.08 6.34
CA ASN A 87 13.88 -23.71 7.67
C ASN A 87 14.62 -25.05 7.74
N ASP A 88 15.54 -25.29 6.82
CA ASP A 88 16.38 -26.48 6.77
C ASP A 88 17.81 -26.19 7.26
N TRP A 89 18.56 -27.25 7.60
CA TRP A 89 19.92 -27.16 8.18
C TRP A 89 20.94 -26.45 7.29
N TRP A 90 20.66 -26.33 5.99
CA TRP A 90 21.49 -25.67 4.98
C TRP A 90 20.97 -24.28 4.56
N SER A 91 19.87 -23.78 5.15
CA SER A 91 19.18 -22.56 4.65
C SER A 91 20.07 -21.33 4.57
N SER A 92 21.13 -21.22 5.38
CA SER A 92 22.04 -20.08 5.36
C SER A 92 22.84 -19.95 4.06
N LEU A 93 22.92 -21.03 3.26
CA LEU A 93 23.49 -20.98 1.92
C LEU A 93 22.64 -20.14 0.97
N ALA A 94 21.31 -20.30 1.03
CA ALA A 94 20.39 -19.57 0.16
C ALA A 94 20.00 -18.20 0.73
N PHE A 95 19.79 -18.10 2.04
CA PHE A 95 19.30 -16.89 2.72
C PHE A 95 20.35 -16.32 3.67
N GLN A 96 20.76 -15.07 3.44
CA GLN A 96 21.77 -14.43 4.29
C GLN A 96 21.14 -13.90 5.58
N ARG A 97 21.69 -14.29 6.72
CA ARG A 97 21.29 -13.76 8.03
C ARG A 97 22.08 -12.52 8.41
N TYR A 98 23.38 -12.52 8.15
CA TYR A 98 24.33 -11.49 8.57
C TYR A 98 24.83 -10.74 7.35
N GLY A 99 24.64 -9.41 7.30
CA GLY A 99 24.94 -8.60 6.11
C GLY A 99 26.44 -8.51 5.77
N ASP A 100 27.30 -8.79 6.73
CA ASP A 100 28.77 -8.83 6.62
C ASP A 100 29.31 -10.20 6.17
N ASN A 101 28.48 -11.24 6.16
CA ASN A 101 28.84 -12.56 5.65
C ASN A 101 28.01 -12.88 4.39
N PRO A 102 28.61 -12.77 3.18
CA PRO A 102 27.90 -13.03 1.94
C PRO A 102 27.91 -14.51 1.53
N TYR A 103 28.29 -15.46 2.39
CA TYR A 103 28.41 -16.88 2.04
C TYR A 103 27.37 -17.75 2.77
N SER A 104 27.79 -18.51 3.79
CA SER A 104 26.92 -19.28 4.67
C SER A 104 27.40 -19.18 6.13
N THR A 105 26.53 -19.54 7.06
CA THR A 105 26.95 -19.91 8.42
C THR A 105 27.41 -21.38 8.43
N PRO A 106 27.99 -21.91 9.52
CA PRO A 106 28.17 -23.35 9.67
C PRO A 106 26.85 -24.12 9.47
N MET A 107 26.91 -25.21 8.71
CA MET A 107 25.78 -26.07 8.34
C MET A 107 26.11 -27.52 8.71
N TYR A 108 25.21 -28.21 9.40
CA TYR A 108 25.47 -29.51 10.04
C TYR A 108 24.81 -30.67 9.31
N GLY A 109 25.38 -31.06 8.17
CA GLY A 109 24.97 -32.20 7.37
C GLY A 109 25.69 -33.47 7.82
N HIS A 110 25.25 -34.04 8.94
CA HIS A 110 25.91 -35.17 9.60
C HIS A 110 26.35 -36.29 8.64
N PRO A 111 27.56 -36.86 8.81
CA PRO A 111 28.48 -36.64 9.94
C PRO A 111 29.36 -35.38 9.80
N LEU A 112 29.26 -34.64 8.69
CA LEU A 112 30.15 -33.53 8.39
C LEU A 112 29.50 -32.16 8.67
N THR A 113 30.37 -31.18 8.88
CA THR A 113 30.00 -29.77 8.98
C THR A 113 30.57 -29.02 7.79
N TYR A 114 29.76 -28.18 7.16
CA TYR A 114 30.10 -27.41 5.97
C TYR A 114 30.01 -25.91 6.25
N GLN A 115 30.86 -25.12 5.59
CA GLN A 115 30.74 -23.67 5.56
C GLN A 115 31.27 -23.14 4.23
N ALA A 116 30.44 -22.39 3.50
CA ALA A 116 30.88 -21.69 2.30
C ALA A 116 31.69 -20.45 2.69
N LYS A 117 32.78 -20.19 1.96
CA LYS A 117 33.66 -19.03 2.11
C LYS A 117 34.24 -18.61 0.77
N ALA A 118 34.91 -17.46 0.74
CA ALA A 118 35.74 -17.06 -0.39
C ALA A 118 36.83 -18.11 -0.67
N SER A 119 37.13 -18.31 -1.94
CA SER A 119 38.24 -19.14 -2.42
C SER A 119 39.60 -18.52 -2.10
#